data_AF-A0AAW1XF06-F1
#
_entry.id   AF-A0AAW1XF06-F1
#
_cell.length_a   1.000
_cell.length_b   1.000
_cell.length_c   1.000
_cell.angle_alpha   90.00
_cell.angle_beta   90.00
_cell.angle_gamma   90.00
#
_symmetry.space_group_name_H-M   'P 1'
#
loop_
_entity.id
_entity.type
_entity.pdbx_description
1 polymer ?
#
loop_
_entity_poly.entity_id
_entity_poly.type
_entity_poly.pdbx_seq_one_letter_code
_entity_poly.pdbx_strand_id
1 'polypeptide(L)'
;MPPNHRRLCTILLILVVTVQFPAESTAVELPKFREAPAFRNGRGCPRTAWSSHSHNPSIIHIAMTLDATYLRGSVACVFSVLQHATCPENIVFHFIATHHTAGKTSAANGNRIYELGSLPPFLLVFAGDVEGVEHRWNQHGLGGDNLEGLCRDLHPGPVSLLHWSGKGKPWLRLDSKRPCPLDSLWAPYDLFRHSSLFADS
;
A
#
# COMPACT_ATOMS: atom_id res chain seq x y z
N MET A 1 -86.06 12.49 -13.03
CA MET A 1 -85.93 11.57 -11.88
C MET A 1 -85.15 10.34 -12.33
N PRO A 2 -84.35 9.73 -11.43
CA PRO A 2 -82.89 9.43 -11.52
C PRO A 2 -82.58 8.14 -12.34
N PRO A 3 -81.33 7.73 -12.67
CA PRO A 3 -80.09 7.70 -11.85
C PRO A 3 -78.84 8.10 -12.70
N ASN A 4 -77.55 7.87 -12.43
CA ASN A 4 -76.82 7.05 -11.48
C ASN A 4 -75.36 7.54 -11.48
N HIS A 5 -74.68 7.40 -10.35
CA HIS A 5 -73.23 7.54 -10.23
C HIS A 5 -72.50 6.71 -11.28
N ARG A 6 -71.55 7.32 -12.01
CA ARG A 6 -70.40 6.58 -12.50
C ARG A 6 -69.15 7.44 -12.49
N ARG A 7 -68.32 7.10 -11.51
CA ARG A 7 -66.90 7.43 -11.40
C ARG A 7 -66.24 7.34 -12.79
N LEU A 8 -65.71 8.45 -13.29
CA LEU A 8 -64.48 8.40 -14.06
C LEU A 8 -63.40 9.05 -13.19
N CYS A 9 -62.92 8.28 -12.20
CA CYS A 9 -61.52 8.41 -11.83
C CYS A 9 -60.75 7.98 -13.07
N THR A 10 -60.29 8.95 -13.86
CA THR A 10 -59.20 8.74 -14.79
C THR A 10 -58.02 8.26 -13.95
N ILE A 11 -57.85 6.93 -13.87
CA ILE A 11 -56.64 6.33 -13.35
C ILE A 11 -55.57 6.67 -14.38
N LEU A 12 -54.85 7.76 -14.11
CA LEU A 12 -53.56 8.03 -14.73
C LEU A 12 -52.63 6.91 -14.25
N LEU A 13 -52.59 5.80 -14.99
CA LEU A 13 -51.57 4.77 -14.86
C LEU A 13 -50.25 5.41 -15.27
N ILE A 14 -49.60 6.07 -14.29
CA ILE A 14 -48.19 6.42 -14.39
C ILE A 14 -47.46 5.08 -14.42
N LEU A 15 -47.13 4.61 -15.62
CA LEU A 15 -46.14 3.57 -15.84
C LEU A 15 -44.81 4.16 -15.34
N VAL A 16 -44.54 3.99 -14.05
CA VAL A 16 -43.20 4.16 -13.50
C VAL A 16 -42.38 3.02 -14.07
N VAL A 17 -41.84 3.22 -15.27
CA VAL A 17 -40.73 2.42 -15.76
C VAL A 17 -39.57 2.74 -14.82
N THR A 18 -39.39 1.91 -13.81
CA THR A 18 -38.17 1.92 -13.01
C THR A 18 -37.06 1.52 -13.96
N VAL A 19 -36.36 2.51 -14.52
CA VAL A 19 -35.06 2.30 -15.14
C VAL A 19 -34.14 1.87 -14.00
N GLN A 20 -34.06 0.56 -13.79
CA GLN A 20 -33.04 -0.04 -12.94
C GLN A 20 -31.72 0.16 -13.66
N PHE A 21 -31.04 1.25 -13.34
CA PHE A 21 -29.62 1.35 -13.58
C PHE A 21 -28.98 0.24 -12.75
N PRO A 22 -28.27 -0.74 -13.35
CA PRO A 22 -27.43 -1.61 -12.56
C PRO A 22 -26.46 -0.70 -11.81
N ALA A 23 -26.58 -0.64 -10.49
CA ALA A 23 -25.54 -0.11 -9.65
C ALA A 23 -24.38 -1.10 -9.77
N GLU A 24 -23.56 -0.91 -10.80
CA GLU A 24 -22.29 -1.59 -10.91
C GLU A 24 -21.43 -1.03 -9.79
N SER A 25 -21.57 -1.64 -8.61
CA SER A 25 -20.58 -1.55 -7.57
C SER A 25 -19.31 -2.13 -8.19
N THR A 26 -18.49 -1.26 -8.77
CA THR A 26 -17.09 -1.57 -9.01
C THR A 26 -16.45 -1.68 -7.64
N ALA A 27 -16.72 -2.76 -6.93
CA ALA A 27 -15.93 -3.18 -5.80
C ALA A 27 -14.51 -3.29 -6.35
N VAL A 28 -13.63 -2.37 -5.95
CA VAL A 28 -12.22 -2.43 -6.33
C VAL A 28 -11.71 -3.77 -5.81
N GLU A 29 -11.49 -4.73 -6.72
CA GLU A 29 -10.98 -6.04 -6.34
C GLU A 29 -9.58 -5.83 -5.74
N LEU A 30 -9.43 -6.17 -4.45
CA LEU A 30 -8.16 -6.02 -3.78
C LEU A 30 -7.14 -7.00 -4.37
N PRO A 31 -5.88 -6.59 -4.53
CA PRO A 31 -4.83 -7.47 -5.01
C PRO A 31 -4.69 -8.70 -4.10
N LYS A 32 -4.55 -9.87 -4.71
CA LYS A 32 -4.39 -11.15 -4.00
C LYS A 32 -2.91 -11.47 -3.85
N PHE A 33 -2.50 -11.93 -2.67
CA PHE A 33 -1.12 -12.29 -2.37
C PHE A 33 -1.03 -13.77 -1.98
N ARG A 34 0.14 -14.36 -2.21
CA ARG A 34 0.55 -15.64 -1.62
C ARG A 34 0.90 -15.43 -0.15
N GLU A 35 0.63 -16.44 0.66
CA GLU A 35 1.04 -16.43 2.05
C GLU A 35 2.55 -16.66 2.14
N ALA A 36 3.21 -15.89 3.00
CA ALA A 36 4.64 -16.05 3.29
C ALA A 36 4.85 -17.19 4.31
N PRO A 37 6.04 -17.80 4.36
CA PRO A 37 6.43 -18.68 5.46
C PRO A 37 6.35 -17.97 6.82
N ALA A 38 6.17 -18.75 7.89
CA ALA A 38 6.28 -18.23 9.24
C ALA A 38 7.76 -18.01 9.61
N PHE A 39 8.05 -16.84 10.17
CA PHE A 39 9.39 -16.47 10.65
C PHE A 39 9.42 -16.46 12.18
N ARG A 40 10.49 -17.00 12.76
CA ARG A 40 10.68 -17.14 14.22
C ARG A 40 12.02 -16.58 14.66
N ASN A 41 12.08 -16.15 15.90
CA ASN A 41 13.31 -15.67 16.52
C ASN A 41 14.41 -16.73 16.54
N GLY A 42 15.64 -16.31 16.25
CA GLY A 42 16.84 -17.10 16.47
C GLY A 42 17.15 -17.30 17.96
N ARG A 43 18.10 -18.19 18.25
CA ARG A 43 18.49 -18.58 19.63
C ARG A 43 18.99 -17.43 20.50
N GLY A 44 19.51 -16.35 19.91
CA GLY A 44 20.06 -15.19 20.63
C GLY A 44 19.06 -14.05 20.88
N CYS A 45 17.78 -14.22 20.51
CA CYS A 45 16.83 -13.12 20.59
C CYS A 45 16.37 -12.88 22.03
N PRO A 46 16.35 -11.62 22.48
CA PRO A 46 15.78 -11.25 23.78
C PRO A 46 14.29 -11.60 23.82
N ARG A 47 13.86 -12.21 24.92
CA ARG A 47 12.45 -12.54 25.15
C ARG A 47 11.68 -11.25 25.44
N THR A 48 10.72 -10.94 24.58
CA THR A 48 9.79 -9.84 24.79
C THR A 48 8.70 -10.29 25.76
N ALA A 49 8.90 -10.09 27.06
CA ALA A 49 7.78 -10.10 27.98
C ALA A 49 6.98 -8.81 27.74
N TRP A 50 5.72 -8.92 27.33
CA TRP A 50 4.79 -7.78 27.29
C TRP A 50 4.49 -7.33 28.73
N SER A 51 5.43 -6.61 29.34
CA SER A 51 5.20 -5.90 30.59
C SER A 51 4.61 -4.53 30.26
N SER A 52 3.38 -4.27 30.70
CA SER A 52 2.57 -3.10 30.35
C SER A 52 3.14 -1.71 30.74
N HIS A 53 4.37 -1.60 31.28
CA HIS A 53 4.85 -0.34 31.87
C HIS A 53 6.32 0.01 31.60
N SER A 54 6.98 -0.55 30.58
CA SER A 54 8.35 -0.13 30.23
C SER A 54 8.63 -0.33 28.74
N HIS A 55 9.14 0.70 28.08
CA HIS A 55 9.70 0.61 26.72
C HIS A 55 10.71 -0.55 26.69
N ASN A 56 10.39 -1.64 25.98
CA ASN A 56 11.33 -2.73 25.81
C ASN A 56 12.28 -2.36 24.65
N PRO A 57 13.57 -2.07 24.90
CA PRO A 57 14.52 -1.65 23.87
C PRO A 57 14.82 -2.76 22.85
N SER A 58 14.32 -3.98 23.10
CA SER A 58 14.46 -5.13 22.22
C SER A 58 13.45 -5.17 21.08
N ILE A 59 12.43 -4.30 21.09
CA ILE A 59 11.39 -4.23 20.06
C ILE A 59 11.77 -3.15 19.05
N ILE A 60 11.72 -3.50 17.77
CA ILE A 60 11.93 -2.57 16.66
C ILE A 60 10.57 -2.20 16.09
N HIS A 61 10.23 -0.92 16.13
CA HIS A 61 9.03 -0.39 15.51
C HIS A 61 9.36 0.18 14.12
N ILE A 62 8.68 -0.30 13.09
CA ILE A 62 8.78 0.23 11.73
C ILE A 62 7.43 0.84 11.37
N ALA A 63 7.40 2.15 11.16
CA ALA A 63 6.19 2.84 10.74
C ALA A 63 6.32 3.27 9.28
N MET A 64 5.28 3.01 8.48
CA MET A 64 5.24 3.40 7.07
C MET A 64 3.85 3.80 6.64
N THR A 65 3.76 4.67 5.64
CA THR A 65 2.48 4.99 5.00
C THR A 65 2.08 3.91 4.02
N LEU A 66 0.78 3.64 3.96
CA LEU A 66 0.20 2.62 3.08
C LEU A 66 -0.96 3.20 2.29
N ASP A 67 -0.93 2.98 0.98
CA ASP A 67 -2.06 3.22 0.09
C ASP A 67 -2.19 2.06 -0.92
N ALA A 68 -3.28 2.07 -1.70
CA ALA A 68 -3.55 1.02 -2.68
C ALA A 68 -2.49 0.95 -3.79
N THR A 69 -1.83 2.06 -4.12
CA THR A 69 -0.78 2.13 -5.15
C THR A 69 0.49 1.40 -4.71
N TYR A 70 0.81 1.48 -3.42
CA TYR A 70 2.05 0.94 -2.85
C TYR A 70 1.89 -0.39 -2.13
N LEU A 71 0.66 -0.91 -1.98
CA LEU A 71 0.38 -2.14 -1.23
C LEU A 71 1.25 -3.33 -1.65
N ARG A 72 1.42 -3.59 -2.96
CA ARG A 72 2.28 -4.68 -3.46
C ARG A 72 3.74 -4.51 -3.03
N GLY A 73 4.27 -3.29 -3.13
CA GLY A 73 5.61 -2.96 -2.68
C GLY A 73 5.78 -3.07 -1.16
N SER A 74 4.79 -2.62 -0.39
CA SER A 74 4.80 -2.70 1.08
C SER A 74 4.76 -4.15 1.58
N VAL A 75 3.95 -5.02 0.96
CA VAL A 75 3.93 -6.45 1.29
C VAL A 75 5.29 -7.10 1.03
N ALA A 76 5.90 -6.82 -0.12
CA ALA A 76 7.24 -7.30 -0.44
C ALA A 76 8.31 -6.77 0.54
N CYS A 77 8.20 -5.52 0.96
CA CYS A 77 9.09 -4.91 1.96
C CYS A 77 8.98 -5.62 3.32
N VAL A 78 7.76 -5.81 3.83
CA VAL A 78 7.51 -6.54 5.09
C VAL A 78 8.10 -7.95 5.00
N PHE A 79 7.85 -8.65 3.90
CA PHE A 79 8.37 -10.00 3.70
C PHE A 79 9.90 -10.03 3.69
N SER A 80 10.55 -9.11 2.97
CA SER A 80 12.01 -8.98 2.97
C SER A 80 12.56 -8.71 4.36
N VAL A 81 11.94 -7.81 5.14
CA VAL A 81 12.39 -7.50 6.50
C VAL A 81 12.30 -8.73 7.40
N LEU A 82 11.15 -9.42 7.39
CA LEU A 82 10.95 -10.61 8.22
C LEU A 82 11.88 -11.76 7.82
N GLN A 83 12.13 -11.94 6.52
CA GLN A 83 12.99 -13.00 6.00
C GLN A 83 14.45 -12.83 6.40
N HIS A 84 14.93 -11.59 6.51
CA HIS A 84 16.33 -11.29 6.80
C HIS A 84 16.58 -10.85 8.26
N ALA A 85 15.54 -10.76 9.08
CA ALA A 85 15.69 -10.46 10.50
C ALA A 85 16.17 -11.68 11.29
N THR A 86 17.15 -11.47 12.18
CA THR A 86 17.54 -12.47 13.18
C THR A 86 16.43 -12.72 14.21
N CYS A 87 15.67 -11.66 14.54
CA CYS A 87 14.60 -11.66 15.54
C CYS A 87 13.29 -11.08 14.96
N PRO A 88 12.66 -11.75 13.98
CA PRO A 88 11.46 -11.25 13.29
C PRO A 88 10.26 -11.05 14.23
N GLU A 89 10.15 -11.81 15.31
CA GLU A 89 9.05 -11.68 16.29
C GLU A 89 9.21 -10.47 17.22
N ASN A 90 10.36 -9.78 17.14
CA ASN A 90 10.62 -8.54 17.85
C ASN A 90 10.38 -7.29 16.98
N ILE A 91 9.88 -7.45 15.76
CA ILE A 91 9.59 -6.35 14.83
C ILE A 91 8.08 -6.10 14.80
N VAL A 92 7.69 -4.84 14.99
CA VAL A 92 6.29 -4.40 14.93
C VAL A 92 6.13 -3.39 13.80
N PHE A 93 5.24 -3.68 12.86
CA PHE A 93 4.91 -2.79 11.76
C PHE A 93 3.69 -1.93 12.10
N HIS A 94 3.80 -0.63 11.87
CA HIS A 94 2.70 0.34 11.99
C HIS A 94 2.39 0.89 10.60
N PHE A 95 1.15 0.73 10.13
CA PHE A 95 0.72 1.25 8.83
C PHE A 95 -0.19 2.45 9.00
N ILE A 96 0.16 3.57 8.35
CA ILE A 96 -0.64 4.78 8.33
C ILE A 96 -1.29 4.89 6.95
N ALA A 97 -2.60 4.71 6.88
CA ALA A 97 -3.36 4.79 5.65
C ALA A 97 -4.36 5.96 5.70
N THR A 98 -4.48 6.71 4.62
CA THR A 98 -5.50 7.75 4.46
C THR A 98 -6.66 7.20 3.65
N HIS A 99 -7.89 7.36 4.16
CA HIS A 99 -9.08 6.93 3.45
C HIS A 99 -9.48 7.97 2.39
N HIS A 100 -9.45 7.60 1.10
CA HIS A 100 -10.10 8.36 0.05
C HIS A 100 -11.52 7.82 -0.12
N THR A 101 -12.54 8.54 0.37
CA THR A 101 -13.93 8.22 0.02
C THR A 101 -14.16 8.58 -1.46
N ALA A 102 -14.15 7.55 -2.32
CA ALA A 102 -14.60 7.66 -3.70
C ALA A 102 -16.11 7.91 -3.70
N GLY A 103 -16.53 9.18 -3.71
CA GLY A 103 -17.96 9.51 -3.69
C GLY A 103 -18.34 10.99 -3.57
N LYS A 104 -17.39 11.93 -3.50
CA LYS A 104 -17.71 13.35 -3.63
C LYS A 104 -16.85 13.99 -4.71
N THR A 105 -17.48 14.27 -5.86
CA THR A 105 -17.06 15.36 -6.74
C THR A 105 -17.14 16.66 -5.95
N SER A 106 -16.08 16.99 -5.23
CA SER A 106 -15.86 18.33 -4.70
C SER A 106 -14.81 19.00 -5.58
N ALA A 107 -15.29 19.70 -6.60
CA ALA A 107 -14.62 20.92 -6.99
C ALA A 107 -14.59 21.82 -5.74
N ALA A 108 -13.39 22.31 -5.40
CA ALA A 108 -13.03 23.30 -4.37
C ALA A 108 -12.04 22.74 -3.32
N ASN A 109 -10.77 23.07 -3.54
CA ASN A 109 -9.96 23.88 -2.62
C ASN A 109 -10.43 23.87 -1.14
N GLY A 110 -9.88 22.95 -0.35
CA GLY A 110 -10.12 22.86 1.09
C GLY A 110 -8.87 22.36 1.80
N ASN A 111 -8.06 23.30 2.30
CA ASN A 111 -6.88 23.16 3.16
C ASN A 111 -6.26 21.76 3.28
N ARG A 112 -5.58 21.31 2.22
CA ARG A 112 -4.46 20.39 2.43
C ARG A 112 -3.32 21.21 3.03
N ILE A 113 -3.00 20.96 4.30
CA ILE A 113 -1.82 21.55 4.95
C ILE A 113 -0.53 21.03 4.28
N TYR A 114 -0.60 19.88 3.60
CA TYR A 114 0.50 19.27 2.85
C TYR A 114 -0.03 18.42 1.67
N GLU A 115 0.73 18.39 0.56
CA GLU A 115 0.56 17.38 -0.49
C GLU A 115 1.25 16.07 -0.08
N LEU A 116 0.67 14.93 -0.52
CA LEU A 116 1.00 13.59 -0.04
C LEU A 116 2.49 13.25 -0.18
N GLY A 117 3.12 13.07 0.97
CA GLY A 117 4.38 12.39 1.23
C GLY A 117 4.40 12.09 2.73
N SER A 118 4.99 10.97 3.15
CA SER A 118 5.02 10.59 4.57
C SER A 118 6.12 11.31 5.35
N LEU A 119 7.16 11.76 4.66
CA LEU A 119 8.32 12.42 5.26
C LEU A 119 7.93 13.71 6.01
N PRO A 120 7.10 14.62 5.46
CA PRO A 120 6.77 15.86 6.16
C PRO A 120 6.00 15.63 7.47
N PRO A 121 4.92 14.81 7.54
CA PRO A 121 4.25 14.57 8.82
C PRO A 121 5.12 13.86 9.86
N PHE A 122 5.94 12.87 9.49
CA PHE A 122 6.84 12.19 10.43
C PHE A 122 7.90 13.12 11.00
N LEU A 123 8.53 13.93 10.14
CA LEU A 123 9.55 14.88 10.59
C LEU A 123 8.96 16.00 11.45
N LEU A 124 7.68 16.35 11.29
CA LEU A 124 7.00 17.30 12.16
C LEU A 124 6.69 16.71 13.54
N VAL A 125 6.20 15.46 13.60
CA VAL A 125 5.83 14.79 14.86
C VAL A 125 7.06 14.50 15.72
N PHE A 126 8.16 14.09 15.09
CA PHE A 126 9.40 13.71 15.78
C PHE A 126 10.51 14.76 15.62
N ALA A 127 10.16 16.01 15.31
CA ALA A 127 11.15 17.08 15.14
C ALA A 127 11.99 17.24 16.41
N GLY A 128 13.31 17.12 16.30
CA GLY A 128 14.23 17.19 17.45
C GLY A 128 14.46 15.86 18.16
N ASP A 129 13.68 14.84 17.85
CA ASP A 129 13.78 13.47 18.40
C ASP A 129 14.12 12.45 17.29
N VAL A 130 14.95 12.86 16.33
CA VAL A 130 15.42 12.02 15.21
C VAL A 130 16.94 11.98 15.17
N GLU A 131 17.47 10.78 14.88
CA GLU A 131 18.90 10.58 14.66
C GLU A 131 19.17 10.21 13.21
N GLY A 132 20.32 10.68 12.71
CA GLY A 132 20.79 10.33 11.37
C GLY A 132 21.14 8.85 11.27
N VAL A 133 20.75 8.20 10.18
CA VAL A 133 21.12 6.81 9.88
C VAL A 133 22.16 6.82 8.76
N GLU A 134 23.11 5.88 8.79
CA GLU A 134 24.12 5.72 7.73
C GLU A 134 23.48 5.58 6.34
N HIS A 135 24.13 6.11 5.30
CA HIS A 135 23.62 6.12 3.93
C HIS A 135 23.26 4.72 3.38
N ARG A 136 23.96 3.67 3.84
CA ARG A 136 23.68 2.27 3.47
C ARG A 136 22.23 1.83 3.74
N TRP A 137 21.55 2.52 4.65
CA TRP A 137 20.16 2.25 5.03
C TRP A 137 19.13 3.02 4.19
N ASN A 138 19.57 3.76 3.17
CA ASN A 138 18.67 4.44 2.25
C ASN A 138 19.30 4.58 0.86
N GLN A 139 19.52 3.45 0.18
CA GLN A 139 20.00 3.46 -1.19
C GLN A 139 18.86 3.83 -2.15
N HIS A 140 18.66 5.11 -2.33
CA HIS A 140 17.51 5.70 -3.01
C HIS A 140 17.75 5.90 -4.52
N GLY A 141 16.74 6.40 -5.21
CA GLY A 141 16.81 6.74 -6.64
C GLY A 141 16.65 5.54 -7.58
N LEU A 142 16.41 4.33 -7.06
CA LEU A 142 16.31 3.12 -7.88
C LEU A 142 15.06 3.07 -8.77
N GLY A 143 14.11 3.99 -8.53
CA GLY A 143 12.97 4.22 -9.42
C GLY A 143 13.32 4.94 -10.72
N GLY A 144 14.61 5.14 -11.00
CA GLY A 144 15.12 5.73 -12.23
C GLY A 144 15.12 7.25 -12.22
N ASP A 145 15.54 7.85 -13.32
CA ASP A 145 15.35 9.28 -13.52
C ASP A 145 13.87 9.58 -13.82
N ASN A 146 13.42 10.80 -13.48
CA ASN A 146 12.02 11.18 -13.62
C ASN A 146 11.65 11.72 -15.02
N LEU A 147 12.61 11.77 -15.95
CA LEU A 147 12.45 12.35 -17.29
C LEU A 147 12.26 11.23 -18.33
N GLU A 148 13.25 10.34 -18.44
CA GLU A 148 13.34 9.26 -19.41
C GLU A 148 13.03 7.89 -18.78
N GLY A 149 13.13 7.77 -17.45
CA GLY A 149 12.84 6.52 -16.72
C GLY A 149 13.96 5.48 -16.81
N LEU A 150 15.17 5.91 -17.14
CA LEU A 150 16.38 5.08 -17.22
C LEU A 150 16.72 4.48 -15.86
N CYS A 151 17.33 3.30 -15.92
CA CYS A 151 17.87 2.63 -14.75
C CYS A 151 19.02 3.43 -14.15
N ARG A 152 19.17 3.36 -12.83
CA ARG A 152 20.27 3.98 -12.09
C ARG A 152 21.06 2.93 -11.35
N ASP A 153 22.37 3.11 -11.34
CA ASP A 153 23.29 2.28 -10.56
C ASP A 153 23.22 2.65 -9.07
N LEU A 154 23.77 1.74 -8.27
CA LEU A 154 23.99 1.96 -6.84
C LEU A 154 24.99 3.10 -6.62
N HIS A 155 24.70 3.99 -5.66
CA HIS A 155 25.72 4.86 -5.08
C HIS A 155 26.87 4.03 -4.47
N PRO A 156 28.11 4.54 -4.50
CA PRO A 156 29.27 3.84 -3.94
C PRO A 156 29.12 3.53 -2.44
N GLY A 157 29.62 2.36 -2.02
CA GLY A 157 29.67 1.95 -0.62
C GLY A 157 28.81 0.72 -0.30
N PRO A 158 28.83 0.28 0.97
CA PRO A 158 27.99 -0.85 1.40
C PRO A 158 26.51 -0.48 1.33
N VAL A 159 25.67 -1.47 1.04
CA VAL A 159 24.21 -1.31 0.92
C VAL A 159 23.52 -2.30 1.84
N SER A 160 22.52 -1.82 2.59
CA SER A 160 21.68 -2.63 3.46
C SER A 160 20.19 -2.49 3.15
N LEU A 161 19.76 -1.36 2.61
CA LEU A 161 18.37 -1.13 2.21
C LEU A 161 18.31 -0.45 0.84
N LEU A 162 17.58 -1.07 -0.08
CA LEU A 162 17.32 -0.58 -1.44
C LEU A 162 15.98 0.16 -1.48
N HIS A 163 15.96 1.35 -2.08
CA HIS A 163 14.79 2.23 -2.12
C HIS A 163 14.48 2.71 -3.55
N TRP A 164 13.41 2.15 -4.13
CA TRP A 164 12.84 2.54 -5.43
C TRP A 164 12.01 3.83 -5.35
N SER A 165 12.65 4.91 -4.89
CA SER A 165 12.07 6.26 -4.94
C SER A 165 11.97 6.75 -6.39
N GLY A 166 10.95 7.55 -6.70
CA GLY A 166 10.65 7.98 -8.08
C GLY A 166 9.48 7.22 -8.69
N LYS A 167 9.32 7.30 -10.02
CA LYS A 167 8.15 6.73 -10.72
C LYS A 167 8.30 5.24 -11.09
N GLY A 168 9.52 4.77 -11.36
CA GLY A 168 9.76 3.40 -11.79
C GLY A 168 9.69 2.39 -10.65
N LYS A 169 8.53 1.78 -10.44
CA LYS A 169 8.37 0.73 -9.43
C LYS A 169 8.80 -0.63 -9.98
N PRO A 170 9.51 -1.47 -9.19
CA PRO A 170 10.08 -2.71 -9.69
C PRO A 170 8.99 -3.65 -10.21
N TRP A 171 7.86 -3.77 -9.51
CA TRP A 171 6.73 -4.58 -9.97
C TRP A 171 6.16 -4.13 -11.33
N LEU A 172 6.02 -2.82 -11.56
CA LEU A 172 5.52 -2.31 -12.85
C LEU A 172 6.48 -2.64 -14.00
N ARG A 173 7.79 -2.55 -13.75
CA ARG A 173 8.83 -2.86 -14.73
C ARG A 173 8.93 -4.37 -15.01
N LEU A 174 8.80 -5.20 -13.97
CA LEU A 174 8.76 -6.65 -14.11
C LEU A 174 7.52 -7.10 -14.90
N ASP A 175 6.32 -6.61 -14.55
CA ASP A 175 5.08 -6.94 -15.24
C ASP A 175 5.11 -6.53 -16.73
N SER A 176 5.72 -5.38 -17.03
CA SER A 176 5.90 -4.88 -18.40
C SER A 176 7.08 -5.50 -19.15
N LYS A 177 7.79 -6.47 -18.54
CA LYS A 177 8.96 -7.15 -19.11
C LYS A 177 10.09 -6.19 -19.52
N ARG A 178 10.22 -5.07 -18.81
CA ARG A 178 11.27 -4.07 -18.98
C ARG A 178 11.99 -3.79 -17.64
N PRO A 179 12.56 -4.81 -16.98
CA PRO A 179 13.20 -4.64 -15.69
C PRO A 179 14.51 -3.86 -15.81
N CYS A 180 14.80 -3.07 -14.80
CA CYS A 180 16.17 -2.67 -14.51
C CYS A 180 16.92 -3.85 -13.87
N PRO A 181 18.26 -3.92 -14.00
CA PRO A 181 19.05 -5.02 -13.43
C PRO A 181 18.75 -5.27 -11.94
N LEU A 182 18.63 -4.19 -11.14
CA LEU A 182 18.36 -4.28 -9.71
C LEU A 182 16.93 -4.73 -9.36
N ASP A 183 15.96 -4.66 -10.27
CA ASP A 183 14.58 -5.09 -9.99
C ASP A 183 14.51 -6.60 -9.72
N SER A 184 15.47 -7.37 -10.24
CA SER A 184 15.63 -8.80 -9.95
C SER A 184 15.93 -9.09 -8.47
N LEU A 185 16.48 -8.13 -7.72
CA LEU A 185 16.70 -8.27 -6.28
C LEU A 185 15.39 -8.10 -5.49
N TRP A 186 14.42 -7.39 -6.05
CA TRP A 186 13.09 -7.22 -5.44
C TRP A 186 12.17 -8.41 -5.74
N ALA A 187 12.26 -8.98 -6.95
CA ALA A 187 11.36 -10.02 -7.45
C ALA A 187 11.13 -11.23 -6.51
N PRO A 188 12.12 -11.76 -5.77
CA PRO A 188 11.91 -12.88 -4.86
C PRO A 188 10.90 -12.60 -3.74
N TYR A 189 10.69 -11.32 -3.39
CA TYR A 189 9.75 -10.92 -2.34
C TYR A 189 8.35 -10.61 -2.88
N ASP A 190 8.12 -10.74 -4.18
CA ASP A 190 6.82 -10.48 -4.78
C ASP A 190 5.85 -11.64 -4.54
N LEU A 191 4.96 -11.42 -3.57
CA LEU A 191 3.91 -12.37 -3.23
C LEU A 191 2.67 -12.17 -4.10
N PHE A 192 2.63 -11.20 -5.02
CA PHE A 192 1.44 -10.93 -5.83
C PHE A 192 1.03 -12.12 -6.71
N ARG A 193 -0.23 -12.52 -6.62
CA ARG A 193 -0.80 -13.57 -7.48
C ARG A 193 -1.21 -12.95 -8.80
N HIS A 194 -0.48 -13.29 -9.85
CA HIS A 194 -0.86 -12.93 -11.21
C HIS A 194 -2.07 -13.78 -11.61
N SER A 195 -3.11 -13.14 -12.14
CA SER A 195 -4.37 -13.78 -12.52
C SER A 195 -4.26 -14.78 -13.69
N SER A 196 -3.08 -14.96 -14.27
CA SER A 196 -2.84 -15.75 -15.49
C SER A 196 -2.00 -17.02 -15.29
N LEU A 197 -2.26 -17.79 -14.23
CA LEU A 197 -1.71 -19.17 -14.08
C LEU A 197 -2.69 -20.21 -13.49
N PHE A 198 -3.96 -19.86 -13.22
CA PHE A 198 -4.97 -20.80 -12.69
C PHE A 198 -6.23 -20.88 -13.56
N ALA A 199 -6.14 -20.53 -14.84
CA ALA A 199 -7.23 -20.79 -15.79
C ALA A 199 -7.25 -22.25 -16.30
N ASP A 200 -6.19 -23.03 -16.07
CA ASP A 200 -6.14 -24.45 -16.41
C ASP A 200 -5.50 -25.26 -15.26
N SER A 201 -6.32 -25.75 -14.33
CA SER A 201 -6.05 -26.91 -13.47
C SER A 201 -7.36 -27.55 -13.07
#